data_AF-A0A137Q6Z9-F1
#
_entry.id   AF-A0A137Q6Z9-F1
#
_cell.length_a   1.000
_cell.length_b   1.000
_cell.length_c   1.000
_cell.angle_alpha   90.00
_cell.angle_beta   90.00
_cell.angle_gamma   90.00
#
_symmetry.space_group_name_H-M   'P 1'
#
loop_
_entity.id
_entity.type
_entity.pdbx_description
1 polymer ?
#
loop_
_entity_poly.entity_id
_entity_poly.type
_entity_poly.pdbx_seq_one_letter_code
_entity_poly.pdbx_strand_id
1 'polypeptide(L)' 'MKPTFTPKSFKPYKLSPIEQEELKKFINKNLRKGYIVECESEMASPFFFVDKKDRKL' A
#
# COMPACT_ATOMS: atom_id res chain seq x y z
N MET A 1 13.56 -0.38 -17.78
CA MET A 1 13.34 0.95 -17.19
C MET A 1 13.88 2.00 -18.16
N LYS A 2 13.30 3.21 -18.24
CA LYS A 2 13.87 4.25 -19.11
C LYS A 2 15.28 4.64 -18.58
N PRO A 3 16.26 4.94 -19.45
CA PRO A 3 17.63 5.26 -19.01
C PRO A 3 17.72 6.46 -18.06
N THR A 4 16.75 7.36 -18.11
CA THR A 4 16.67 8.59 -17.30
C THR A 4 15.75 8.46 -16.08
N PHE A 5 15.39 7.24 -15.68
CA PHE A 5 14.51 7.04 -14.54
C PHE A 5 15.24 7.32 -13.22
N THR A 6 14.57 8.04 -12.33
CA THR A 6 15.03 8.29 -10.97
C THR A 6 14.02 7.72 -9.99
N PRO A 7 14.46 6.93 -8.98
CA PRO A 7 13.62 6.49 -7.87
C PRO A 7 12.86 7.64 -7.23
N LYS A 8 11.59 7.42 -6.88
CA LYS A 8 10.76 8.41 -6.20
C LYS A 8 9.98 7.75 -5.06
N SER A 9 10.06 8.39 -3.90
CA SER A 9 9.20 8.10 -2.76
C SER A 9 8.08 9.13 -2.71
N PHE A 10 6.85 8.65 -2.82
CA PHE A 10 5.65 9.46 -2.75
C PHE A 10 5.09 9.44 -1.33
N LYS A 11 4.56 10.57 -0.88
CA LYS A 11 3.90 10.67 0.42
C LYS A 11 2.63 9.80 0.42
N PRO A 12 2.35 9.03 1.50
CA PRO A 12 1.11 8.26 1.60
C PRO A 12 -0.10 9.19 1.64
N TYR A 13 -1.23 8.71 1.13
CA TYR A 13 -2.50 9.42 1.28
C TYR A 13 -2.97 9.41 2.73
N LYS A 14 -3.74 10.44 3.12
CA LYS A 14 -4.39 10.47 4.43
C LYS A 14 -5.55 9.46 4.40
N LEU A 15 -5.45 8.43 5.22
CA LEU A 15 -6.49 7.44 5.41
C LEU A 15 -7.37 7.81 6.60
N SER A 16 -8.65 7.48 6.53
CA SER A 16 -9.53 7.51 7.70
C SER A 16 -9.09 6.47 8.74
N PRO A 17 -9.49 6.60 10.02
CA PRO A 17 -9.14 5.63 11.05
C PRO A 17 -9.56 4.19 10.71
N ILE A 18 -10.71 4.02 10.05
CA ILE A 18 -11.23 2.72 9.63
C ILE A 18 -10.34 2.11 8.54
N GLU A 19 -10.01 2.88 7.51
CA GLU A 19 -9.10 2.44 6.44
C GLU A 19 -7.70 2.11 6.98
N GLN A 20 -7.24 2.83 8.00
CA GLN A 20 -5.95 2.54 8.61
C GLN A 20 -5.95 1.20 9.37
N GLU A 21 -7.06 0.85 10.02
CA GLU A 21 -7.23 -0.46 10.66
C GLU A 21 -7.28 -1.59 9.61
N GLU A 22 -8.07 -1.40 8.55
CA GLU A 22 -8.17 -2.37 7.45
C GLU A 22 -6.84 -2.52 6.71
N LEU A 23 -6.07 -1.43 6.54
CA LEU A 23 -4.72 -1.48 6.00
C LEU A 23 -3.82 -2.40 6.84
N LYS A 24 -3.82 -2.23 8.17
CA LYS A 24 -3.02 -3.10 9.06
C LYS A 24 -3.43 -4.56 8.94
N LYS A 25 -4.74 -4.85 8.87
CA LYS A 25 -5.24 -6.22 8.66
C LYS A 25 -4.79 -6.78 7.31
N PHE A 26 -4.87 -5.97 6.25
CA PHE A 26 -4.44 -6.34 4.89
C PHE A 26 -2.95 -6.67 4.84
N ILE A 27 -2.09 -5.81 5.39
CA ILE A 27 -0.63 -6.02 5.42
C ILE A 27 -0.30 -7.32 6.17
N ASN A 28 -0.82 -7.50 7.39
CA ASN A 28 -0.56 -8.71 8.19
C ASN A 28 -1.01 -9.99 7.48
N LYS A 29 -2.18 -9.97 6.83
CA LYS A 29 -2.70 -11.11 6.08
C LYS A 29 -1.81 -11.47 4.89
N ASN A 30 -1.32 -10.49 4.16
CA ASN A 30 -0.49 -10.73 2.97
C ASN A 30 0.96 -11.10 3.34
N LEU A 31 1.50 -10.55 4.43
CA LEU A 31 2.78 -10.99 5.00
C LEU A 31 2.72 -12.47 5.41
N ARG A 32 1.66 -12.88 6.14
CA ARG A 32 1.46 -14.29 6.54
C ARG A 32 1.31 -15.24 5.35
N LYS A 33 0.74 -14.77 4.25
CA LYS A 33 0.63 -15.54 2.99
C LYS A 33 1.93 -15.56 2.19
N GLY A 34 2.92 -14.73 2.54
CA GLY A 34 4.15 -14.54 1.77
C GLY A 34 3.96 -13.79 0.45
N TYR A 35 2.84 -13.08 0.28
CA TYR A 35 2.57 -12.32 -0.95
C TYR A 35 3.32 -10.99 -0.99
N ILE A 36 3.62 -10.44 0.17
CA ILE A 36 4.47 -9.26 0.33
C ILE A 36 5.56 -9.56 1.35
N VAL A 37 6.65 -8.81 1.28
CA VAL A 37 7.78 -8.87 2.21
C VAL A 37 8.17 -7.44 2.59
N GLU A 38 8.76 -7.26 3.76
CA GLU A 38 9.35 -5.99 4.15
C GLU A 38 10.50 -5.64 3.19
N CYS A 39 10.56 -4.38 2.78
CA CYS A 39 11.52 -3.90 1.80
C CYS A 39 11.91 -2.46 2.14
N GLU A 40 13.22 -2.21 2.16
CA GLU A 40 13.78 -0.86 2.25
C GLU A 40 14.12 -0.38 0.85
N SER A 41 13.26 0.44 0.27
CA SER A 41 13.34 0.89 -1.12
C SER A 41 13.29 2.42 -1.18
N GLU A 42 14.15 3.01 -2.01
CA GLU A 42 14.09 4.44 -2.36
C GLU A 42 12.81 4.79 -3.16
N MET A 43 12.15 3.76 -3.70
CA MET A 43 10.87 3.87 -4.39
C MET A 43 9.72 3.44 -3.48
N ALA A 44 8.73 4.32 -3.34
CA ALA A 44 7.49 4.00 -2.64
C ALA A 44 6.32 4.67 -3.33
N SER A 45 5.30 3.88 -3.65
CA SER A 45 4.01 4.38 -4.16
C SER A 45 2.99 4.36 -3.02
N PRO A 46 2.06 5.33 -2.96
CA PRO A 46 1.04 5.35 -1.93
C PRO A 46 0.05 4.20 -2.13
N PHE A 47 -0.53 3.73 -1.04
CA PHE A 47 -1.60 2.73 -1.03
C PHE A 47 -2.92 3.38 -0.63
N PHE A 48 -4.02 2.95 -1.24
CA PHE A 48 -5.38 3.37 -0.89
C PHE A 48 -6.37 2.25 -1.22
N PHE A 49 -7.53 2.28 -0.58
CA PHE A 49 -8.63 1.38 -0.91
C PHE A 49 -9.53 1.99 -1.97
N VAL A 50 -10.10 1.14 -2.83
CA VAL A 50 -11.12 1.53 -3.79
C VAL A 50 -12.42 0.87 -3.35
N ASP A 51 -13.46 1.69 -3.16
CA ASP A 51 -14.77 1.19 -2.83
C ASP A 51 -15.30 0.29 -3.95
N LYS A 52 -15.64 -0.94 -3.59
CA LYS A 52 -16.40 -1.82 -4.48
C LYS A 52 -17.88 -1.48 -4.38
N LYS A 53 -18.65 -1.84 -5.42
CA LYS A 53 -20.10 -1.57 -5.52
C LYS A 53 -20.88 -2.02 -4.28
N ASP A 54 -20.42 -3.05 -3.58
CA ASP A 54 -21.03 -3.58 -2.35
C ASP A 54 -20.61 -2.85 -1.05
N ARG A 55 -19.84 -1.76 -1.15
CA ARG A 55 -19.29 -0.95 -0.03
C ARG A 55 -18.54 -1.75 1.04
N LYS A 56 -18.00 -2.90 0.66
CA LYS A 56 -17.08 -3.66 1.53
C LYS A 56 -15.67 -3.15 1.30
N LEU A 57 -15.12 -2.51 2.32
CA LEU A 57 -13.69 -2.40 2.54
C LEU A 57 -13.11 -3.81 2.77
#